data_AF-A0A645GUY6-F1
#
_entry.id   AF-A0A645GUY6-F1
#
_cell.length_a   1.000
_cell.length_b   1.000
_cell.length_c   1.000
_cell.angle_alpha   90.00
_cell.angle_beta   90.00
_cell.angle_gamma   90.00
#
_symmetry.space_group_name_H-M   'P 1'
#
loop_
_entity.id
_entity.type
_entity.pdbx_description
1 polymer ?
#
loop_
_entity_poly.entity_id
_entity_poly.type
_entity_poly.pdbx_seq_one_letter_code
_entity_poly.pdbx_strand_id
1 'polypeptide(L)'
;MWLQTDDGAYTDVTNCMMLAALPGKHGDGGPVNVTSAAVPSNANADQTVTTQAGADATAATLRRFLVGPKGCEITGITETPDGKTLFVNIQHPGERTTAADIATPANFQSHWPEGGNARPRSTTVVITKDDGGIVGA
;
A
#
# COMPACT_ATOMS: atom_id res chain seq x y z
N MET A 1 -9.17 9.44 -4.26
CA MET A 1 -9.14 8.39 -3.22
C MET A 1 -7.71 7.93 -3.05
N TRP A 2 -7.33 7.56 -1.83
CA TRP A 2 -6.01 7.00 -1.53
C TRP A 2 -6.13 5.51 -1.24
N LEU A 3 -5.27 4.72 -1.85
CA LEU A 3 -5.15 3.29 -1.58
C LEU A 3 -3.81 3.02 -0.94
N GLN A 4 -3.80 2.25 0.13
CA GLN A 4 -2.59 1.92 0.89
C GLN A 4 -2.42 0.40 0.90
N THR A 5 -1.18 -0.09 0.83
CA THR A 5 -0.91 -1.52 0.82
C THR A 5 -0.13 -1.95 2.05
N ASP A 6 -0.42 -3.18 2.47
CA ASP A 6 0.35 -3.95 3.44
C ASP A 6 1.37 -4.84 2.70
N ASP A 7 2.33 -5.38 3.44
CA ASP A 7 3.38 -6.23 2.92
C ASP A 7 2.90 -7.66 2.62
N GLY A 8 3.82 -8.50 2.14
CA GLY A 8 3.51 -9.88 1.74
C GLY A 8 3.15 -10.09 0.27
N ALA A 9 2.97 -9.03 -0.51
CA ALA A 9 2.78 -9.12 -1.96
C ALA A 9 3.83 -8.28 -2.72
N TYR A 10 4.17 -8.70 -3.95
CA TYR A 10 5.10 -8.01 -4.85
C TYR A 10 6.49 -7.70 -4.25
N THR A 11 6.94 -8.48 -3.26
CA THR A 11 8.17 -8.22 -2.48
C THR A 11 9.46 -8.32 -3.30
N ASP A 12 9.39 -8.84 -4.51
CA ASP A 12 10.45 -8.94 -5.51
C ASP A 12 10.49 -7.74 -6.47
N VAL A 13 9.43 -6.92 -6.50
CA VAL A 13 9.28 -5.78 -7.43
C VAL A 13 9.29 -4.43 -6.71
N THR A 14 8.65 -4.33 -5.54
CA THR A 14 8.47 -3.08 -4.79
C THR A 14 8.28 -3.34 -3.30
N ASN A 15 8.38 -2.28 -2.49
CA ASN A 15 7.81 -2.28 -1.14
C ASN A 15 6.36 -1.78 -1.19
N CYS A 16 5.72 -1.71 -0.02
CA CYS A 16 4.37 -1.19 0.15
C CYS A 16 4.22 0.23 -0.40
N MET A 17 3.04 0.49 -0.95
CA MET A 17 2.76 1.65 -1.77
C MET A 17 1.58 2.43 -1.22
N MET A 18 1.59 3.73 -1.53
CA MET A 18 0.40 4.55 -1.56
C MET A 18 0.07 4.89 -3.01
N LEU A 19 -1.18 4.68 -3.40
CA LEU A 19 -1.66 4.99 -4.75
C LEU A 19 -2.74 6.09 -4.71
N ALA A 20 -2.62 7.02 -5.64
CA ALA A 20 -3.64 8.00 -5.95
C ALA A 20 -4.61 7.38 -6.97
N ALA A 21 -5.87 7.26 -6.60
CA ALA A 21 -6.93 6.73 -7.45
C ALA A 21 -7.98 7.81 -7.74
N LEU A 22 -8.25 8.04 -9.03
CA LEU A 22 -9.41 8.79 -9.50
C LEU A 22 -10.60 7.84 -9.60
N PRO A 23 -11.62 7.98 -8.74
CA PRO A 23 -12.77 7.11 -8.77
C PRO A 23 -13.55 7.32 -10.08
N GLY A 24 -14.11 6.22 -10.56
CA GLY A 24 -15.03 6.21 -11.69
C GLY A 24 -16.44 6.71 -11.33
N LYS A 25 -17.42 6.30 -12.13
CA LYS A 25 -18.85 6.57 -11.91
C LYS A 25 -19.57 5.29 -11.55
N HIS A 26 -20.66 5.40 -10.79
CA HIS A 26 -21.51 4.24 -10.55
C HIS A 26 -22.02 3.64 -11.87
N GLY A 27 -21.79 2.34 -12.07
CA GLY A 27 -22.21 1.61 -13.28
C GLY A 27 -21.30 1.81 -14.50
N ASP A 28 -20.06 2.25 -14.32
CA ASP A 28 -19.10 2.46 -15.41
C ASP A 28 -18.32 1.20 -15.84
N GLY A 29 -18.55 0.07 -15.18
CA GLY A 29 -18.01 -1.23 -15.55
C GLY A 29 -19.10 -2.19 -16.03
N GLY A 30 -18.92 -3.48 -15.71
CA GLY A 30 -19.80 -4.53 -16.20
C GLY A 30 -19.61 -5.87 -15.49
N PRO A 31 -20.32 -6.91 -15.96
CA PRO A 31 -20.29 -8.22 -15.33
C PRO A 31 -18.91 -8.87 -15.50
N VAL A 32 -18.35 -9.35 -14.39
CA VAL A 32 -17.10 -10.10 -14.33
C VAL A 32 -17.34 -11.46 -13.67
N ASN A 33 -16.69 -12.49 -14.20
CA ASN A 33 -16.71 -13.83 -13.61
C ASN A 33 -15.55 -13.97 -12.63
N VAL A 34 -15.86 -14.31 -11.38
CA VAL A 34 -14.88 -14.63 -10.35
C VAL A 34 -14.94 -16.13 -10.09
N THR A 35 -13.84 -16.82 -10.34
CA THR A 35 -13.73 -18.26 -10.11
C THR A 35 -12.91 -18.53 -8.86
N SER A 36 -13.57 -19.09 -7.84
CA SER A 36 -12.89 -19.68 -6.69
C SER A 36 -12.55 -21.13 -7.03
N ALA A 37 -11.26 -21.45 -7.04
CA ALA A 37 -10.80 -22.81 -7.31
C ALA A 37 -11.00 -23.70 -6.08
N ALA A 38 -11.34 -24.98 -6.31
CA ALA A 38 -11.42 -26.02 -5.29
C ALA A 38 -12.19 -25.63 -4.01
N VAL A 39 -13.45 -25.20 -4.14
CA VAL A 39 -14.23 -24.71 -3.01
C VAL A 39 -14.57 -25.87 -2.04
N PRO A 40 -14.16 -25.83 -0.75
CA PRO A 40 -14.36 -26.97 0.14
C PRO A 40 -15.82 -27.39 0.35
N SER A 41 -16.76 -26.44 0.26
CA SER A 41 -18.19 -26.68 0.45
C SER A 41 -18.90 -27.32 -0.75
N ASN A 42 -18.25 -27.46 -1.91
CA ASN A 42 -18.84 -28.06 -3.12
C ASN A 42 -18.06 -29.29 -3.62
N ALA A 43 -17.47 -30.05 -2.69
CA ALA A 43 -16.60 -31.19 -2.98
C ALA A 43 -15.31 -30.79 -3.73
N ASN A 44 -14.74 -29.63 -3.41
CA ASN A 44 -13.53 -29.09 -4.03
C ASN A 44 -13.65 -28.89 -5.54
N ALA A 45 -14.85 -28.58 -6.04
CA ALA A 45 -15.05 -28.17 -7.41
C ALA A 45 -14.80 -26.66 -7.56
N ASP A 46 -14.40 -26.22 -8.74
CA ASP A 46 -14.31 -24.80 -9.04
C ASP A 46 -15.72 -24.20 -9.07
N GLN A 47 -15.87 -23.02 -8.47
CA GLN A 47 -17.13 -22.29 -8.45
C GLN A 47 -16.94 -20.93 -9.10
N THR A 48 -17.76 -20.62 -10.11
CA THR A 48 -17.77 -19.32 -10.75
C THR A 48 -19.01 -18.53 -10.36
N VAL A 49 -18.83 -17.29 -9.93
CA VAL A 49 -19.89 -16.33 -9.66
C VAL A 49 -19.73 -15.14 -10.58
N THR A 50 -20.79 -14.76 -11.28
CA THR A 50 -20.83 -13.48 -12.00
C THR A 50 -21.20 -12.36 -11.03
N THR A 51 -20.32 -11.37 -10.92
CA THR A 51 -20.54 -10.15 -10.12
C THR A 51 -20.33 -8.91 -11.00
N GLN A 52 -20.63 -7.72 -10.50
CA GLN A 52 -20.35 -6.46 -11.19
C GLN A 52 -19.04 -5.87 -10.69
N ALA A 53 -18.15 -5.48 -11.60
CA ALA A 53 -16.97 -4.68 -11.29
C ALA A 53 -17.10 -3.28 -11.90
N GLY A 54 -16.45 -2.28 -11.28
CA GLY A 54 -16.29 -0.96 -11.87
C GLY A 54 -15.33 -0.98 -13.07
N ALA A 55 -15.19 0.17 -13.74
CA ALA A 55 -14.22 0.31 -14.83
C ALA A 55 -12.79 -0.08 -14.39
N ASP A 56 -12.04 -0.70 -15.30
CA ASP A 56 -10.65 -1.05 -15.06
C ASP A 56 -9.80 0.19 -14.76
N ALA A 57 -8.85 0.03 -13.83
CA ALA A 57 -7.86 1.05 -13.56
C ALA A 57 -6.94 1.24 -14.78
N THR A 58 -6.62 2.50 -15.09
CA THR A 58 -5.69 2.87 -16.16
C THR A 58 -4.54 3.69 -15.57
N ALA A 59 -3.46 3.87 -16.33
CA ALA A 59 -2.39 4.78 -15.93
C ALA A 59 -2.86 6.25 -15.75
N ALA A 60 -4.02 6.60 -16.30
CA ALA A 60 -4.64 7.91 -16.08
C ALA A 60 -5.43 7.98 -14.76
N THR A 61 -6.01 6.87 -14.31
CA THR A 61 -6.92 6.82 -13.15
C THR A 61 -6.32 6.20 -11.89
N LEU A 62 -5.16 5.54 -11.99
CA LEU A 62 -4.43 4.99 -10.85
C LEU A 62 -2.93 5.22 -11.01
N ARG A 63 -2.31 5.86 -10.02
CA ARG A 63 -0.88 6.16 -10.01
C ARG A 63 -0.26 5.86 -8.66
N ARG A 64 0.93 5.27 -8.68
CA ARG A 64 1.77 5.17 -7.49
C ARG A 64 2.25 6.57 -7.08
N PHE A 65 2.01 6.93 -5.84
CA PHE A 65 2.38 8.23 -5.27
C PHE A 65 3.57 8.11 -4.31
N LEU A 66 3.58 7.09 -3.45
CA LEU A 66 4.62 6.84 -2.45
C LEU A 66 4.99 5.35 -2.45
N VAL A 67 6.26 5.05 -2.16
CA VAL A 67 6.75 3.71 -1.80
C VAL A 67 7.40 3.81 -0.42
N GLY A 68 6.99 2.93 0.48
CA GLY A 68 7.51 2.85 1.84
C GLY A 68 8.87 2.14 1.94
N PRO A 69 9.49 2.17 3.13
CA PRO A 69 10.68 1.37 3.42
C PRO A 69 10.38 -0.14 3.40
N LYS A 70 11.44 -0.94 3.50
CA LYS A 70 11.33 -2.40 3.47
C LYS A 70 10.56 -2.94 4.68
N GLY A 71 9.67 -3.92 4.43
CA GLY A 71 8.89 -4.62 5.45
C GLY A 71 8.01 -3.69 6.28
N CYS A 72 7.45 -2.66 5.68
CA CYS A 72 6.48 -1.78 6.32
C CYS A 72 5.10 -1.97 5.70
N GLU A 73 4.08 -1.49 6.38
CA GLU A 73 2.78 -1.17 5.81
C GLU A 73 2.68 0.36 5.63
N ILE A 74 2.12 0.82 4.51
CA ILE A 74 1.63 2.20 4.42
C ILE A 74 0.22 2.23 5.00
N THR A 75 -0.02 3.09 5.98
CA THR A 75 -1.31 3.12 6.67
C THR A 75 -1.62 4.48 7.26
N GLY A 76 -2.89 4.80 7.42
CA GLY A 76 -3.33 6.09 7.95
C GLY A 76 -2.99 7.26 7.02
N ILE A 77 -3.98 8.09 6.75
CA ILE A 77 -3.78 9.33 6.02
C ILE A 77 -4.69 10.41 6.58
N THR A 78 -4.14 11.61 6.71
CA THR A 78 -4.93 12.83 6.84
C THR A 78 -4.24 13.97 6.09
N GLU A 79 -4.97 15.05 5.83
CA GLU A 79 -4.50 16.21 5.08
C GLU A 79 -4.83 17.52 5.81
N THR A 80 -4.03 18.55 5.59
CA THR A 80 -4.38 19.90 6.03
C THR A 80 -5.61 20.42 5.28
N PRO A 81 -6.43 21.30 5.86
CA PRO A 81 -7.64 21.83 5.19
C PRO A 81 -7.36 22.56 3.86
N ASP A 82 -6.15 23.05 3.65
CA ASP A 82 -5.72 23.69 2.40
C ASP A 82 -5.19 22.70 1.34
N GLY A 83 -5.13 21.40 1.65
CA GLY A 83 -4.64 20.34 0.78
C GLY A 83 -3.14 20.38 0.49
N LYS A 84 -2.36 21.23 1.19
CA LYS A 84 -0.93 21.44 0.91
C LYS A 84 0.00 20.48 1.65
N THR A 85 -0.52 19.77 2.64
CA THR A 85 0.26 18.83 3.45
C THR A 85 -0.50 17.53 3.64
N LEU A 86 0.13 16.40 3.32
CA LEU A 86 -0.35 15.06 3.68
C LEU A 86 0.46 14.51 4.84
N PHE A 87 -0.23 13.90 5.81
CA PHE A 87 0.37 13.09 6.86
C PHE A 87 0.07 11.62 6.59
N VAL A 88 1.11 10.80 6.48
CA VAL A 88 0.99 9.37 6.14
C VAL A 88 1.78 8.56 7.15
N ASN A 89 1.24 7.45 7.66
CA ASN A 89 2.01 6.59 8.57
C ASN A 89 2.73 5.47 7.84
N ILE A 90 3.91 5.16 8.36
CA ILE A 90 4.71 3.98 8.06
C ILE A 90 4.59 3.08 9.28
N GLN A 91 3.94 1.94 9.15
CA GLN A 91 3.78 0.96 10.22
C GLN A 91 4.84 -0.14 10.10
N HIS A 92 5.35 -0.57 11.26
CA HIS A 92 6.22 -1.73 11.47
C HIS A 92 7.36 -1.93 10.44
N PRO A 93 8.13 -0.90 10.05
CA PRO A 93 9.24 -1.11 9.14
C PRO A 93 10.18 -2.21 9.65
N GLY A 94 10.49 -3.17 8.79
CA GLY A 94 11.36 -4.29 9.11
C GLY A 94 10.70 -5.42 9.91
N GLU A 95 9.39 -5.62 9.79
CA GLU A 95 8.61 -6.65 10.52
C GLU A 95 9.19 -8.08 10.44
N ARG A 96 9.94 -8.41 9.38
CA ARG A 96 10.55 -9.74 9.19
C ARG A 96 11.96 -9.86 9.76
N THR A 97 12.40 -8.93 10.59
CA THR A 97 13.62 -9.11 11.38
C THR A 97 13.43 -10.31 12.30
N THR A 98 14.23 -11.36 12.11
CA THR A 98 14.05 -12.61 12.85
C THR A 98 14.45 -12.44 14.31
N ALA A 99 13.93 -13.29 15.19
CA ALA A 99 14.31 -13.30 16.60
C ALA A 99 15.82 -13.47 16.82
N ALA A 100 16.50 -14.23 15.94
CA ALA A 100 17.94 -14.44 15.99
C ALA A 100 18.73 -13.16 15.65
N ASP A 101 18.15 -12.25 14.88
CA ASP A 101 18.79 -11.02 14.41
C ASP A 101 18.54 -9.80 15.29
N ILE A 102 17.62 -9.88 16.28
CA ILE A 102 17.22 -8.75 17.13
C ILE A 102 18.41 -8.12 17.89
N ALA A 103 19.43 -8.93 18.21
CA ALA A 103 20.63 -8.50 18.94
C ALA A 103 21.77 -8.03 18.02
N THR A 104 21.64 -8.15 16.70
CA THR A 104 22.67 -7.78 15.72
C THR A 104 22.13 -6.66 14.85
N PRO A 105 22.37 -5.38 15.20
CA PRO A 105 21.75 -4.26 14.51
C PRO A 105 21.92 -4.27 12.99
N ALA A 106 23.08 -4.67 12.48
CA ALA A 106 23.33 -4.75 11.03
C ALA A 106 22.43 -5.75 10.27
N ASN A 107 21.73 -6.64 10.98
CA ASN A 107 20.86 -7.66 10.40
C ASN A 107 19.38 -7.27 10.38
N PHE A 108 19.01 -6.07 10.85
CA PHE A 108 17.62 -5.64 10.78
C PHE A 108 17.18 -5.55 9.31
N GLN A 109 15.95 -5.98 9.02
CA GLN A 109 15.41 -5.94 7.67
C GLN A 109 15.27 -4.49 7.15
N SER A 110 15.07 -3.53 8.06
CA SER A 110 14.96 -2.11 7.77
C SER A 110 15.68 -1.30 8.84
N HIS A 111 16.13 -0.11 8.46
CA HIS A 111 16.72 0.89 9.36
C HIS A 111 15.96 2.22 9.33
N TRP A 112 14.74 2.21 8.77
CA TRP A 112 13.93 3.42 8.70
C TRP A 112 13.51 3.93 10.08
N PRO A 113 13.49 5.25 10.32
CA PRO A 113 13.86 6.33 9.40
C PRO A 113 15.36 6.69 9.42
N GLU A 114 16.08 6.42 10.51
CA GLU A 114 17.39 7.01 10.76
C GLU A 114 18.53 6.44 9.88
N GLY A 115 18.34 5.25 9.29
CA GLY A 115 19.33 4.58 8.47
C GLY A 115 20.49 3.95 9.26
N GLY A 116 21.56 3.57 8.56
CA GLY A 116 22.72 2.94 9.18
C GLY A 116 22.37 1.61 9.85
N ASN A 117 22.67 1.47 11.15
CA ASN A 117 22.33 0.31 11.98
C ASN A 117 21.21 0.64 12.99
N ALA A 118 20.43 1.69 12.76
CA ALA A 118 19.37 2.08 13.68
C ALA A 118 18.28 1.00 13.76
N ARG A 119 17.70 0.82 14.96
CA ARG A 119 16.50 -0.02 15.12
C ARG A 119 15.34 0.66 14.40
N PRO A 120 14.60 -0.05 13.53
CA PRO A 120 13.55 0.57 12.76
C PRO A 120 12.37 1.00 13.65
N ARG A 121 11.70 2.09 13.27
CA ARG A 121 10.61 2.71 14.04
C ARG A 121 9.48 3.10 13.11
N SER A 122 8.24 2.84 13.55
CA SER A 122 7.06 3.41 12.91
C SER A 122 7.11 4.94 12.96
N THR A 123 6.65 5.60 11.91
CA THR A 123 6.71 7.07 11.78
C THR A 123 5.48 7.63 11.09
N THR A 124 5.11 8.87 11.41
CA THR A 124 4.28 9.70 10.53
C THR A 124 5.21 10.56 9.67
N VAL A 125 5.07 10.48 8.35
CA VAL A 125 5.77 11.37 7.40
C VAL A 125 4.86 12.53 7.00
N VAL A 126 5.48 13.67 6.74
CA VAL A 126 4.84 14.89 6.27
C VAL A 126 5.25 15.10 4.82
N ILE A 127 4.29 15.08 3.90
CA ILE A 127 4.52 15.22 2.46
C ILE A 127 3.96 16.57 2.03
N THR A 128 4.81 17.36 1.37
CA THR A 128 4.49 18.68 0.81
C THR A 128 5.05 18.76 -0.61
N LYS A 129 4.52 19.67 -1.44
CA LYS A 129 5.15 20.02 -2.72
C LYS A 129 6.20 21.10 -2.48
N ASP A 130 7.32 21.02 -3.20
CA ASP A 130 8.41 22.01 -3.10
C ASP A 130 7.95 23.44 -3.44
N ASP A 131 6.93 23.56 -4.30
CA ASP A 131 6.32 24.83 -4.69
C ASP A 131 5.22 25.33 -3.73
N GLY A 132 4.93 24.58 -2.66
CA GLY A 132 3.86 24.89 -1.71
C GLY A 132 2.43 24.73 -2.29
N GLY A 133 2.29 24.07 -3.44
CA GLY A 133 1.01 23.76 -4.07
C GLY A 133 0.24 22.65 -3.36
N ILE A 134 -1.00 22.43 -3.83
CA ILE A 134 -1.86 21.33 -3.36
C ILE A 134 -1.25 20.00 -3.76
N VAL A 135 -1.17 19.06 -2.82
CA VAL A 135 -0.62 17.71 -3.06
C VAL A 135 -1.54 16.93 -3.98
N GLY A 136 -0.98 16.34 -5.05
CA GLY A 136 -1.74 15.55 -6.02
C GLY A 136 -2.48 16.35 -7.10
N ALA A 137 -2.37 17.68 -7.08
CA ALA A 137 -2.83 18.58 -8.15
C ALA A 137 -1.82 18.68 -9.31
#